data_AF-A0A348V862-F1
#
_entry.id   AF-A0A348V862-F1
#
_cell.length_a   1.000
_cell.length_b   1.000
_cell.length_c   1.000
_cell.angle_alpha   90.00
_cell.angle_beta   90.00
_cell.angle_gamma   90.00
#
_symmetry.space_group_name_H-M   'P 1'
#
loop_
_entity.id
_entity.type
_entity.pdbx_description
1 polymer ?
#
loop_
_entity_poly.entity_id
_entity_poly.type
_entity_poly.pdbx_seq_one_letter_code
_entity_poly.pdbx_strand_id
1 'polypeptide(L)'
;GYLITRFGFFTHNEAYLVPLWIIIAIYFFHTVGELFISPIGLSMVTKLAPEKLSGTLMGAWFLSFSGSNFLGGQLAKLTHSSKVVSDVALESLTRYIDVYTSFGLIAVATGLLVLILSPQLNKLMHGIK
;
A
#
# COMPACT_ATOMS: atom_id res chain seq x y z
N GLY A 1 3.61 7.21 0.02
CA GLY A 1 2.72 7.53 -1.10
C GLY A 1 1.44 8.17 -0.62
N TYR A 2 0.51 7.41 -0.06
CA TYR A 2 -0.84 7.89 0.28
C TYR A 2 -0.93 9.18 1.13
N LEU A 3 -0.06 9.41 2.11
CA LEU A 3 -0.08 10.64 2.93
C LEU A 3 0.21 11.93 2.14
N ILE A 4 0.80 11.82 0.94
CA ILE A 4 1.05 12.97 0.05
C ILE A 4 -0.27 13.56 -0.47
N THR A 5 -1.34 12.76 -0.52
CA THR A 5 -2.69 13.26 -0.87
C THR A 5 -3.18 14.34 0.09
N ARG A 6 -2.78 14.28 1.37
CA ARG A 6 -3.09 15.32 2.35
C ARG A 6 -2.39 16.65 2.03
N PHE A 7 -1.22 16.62 1.40
CA PHE A 7 -0.57 17.82 0.88
C PHE A 7 -1.28 18.37 -0.37
N GLY A 8 -1.84 17.47 -1.18
CA GLY A 8 -2.70 17.81 -2.32
C GLY A 8 -3.92 18.66 -1.93
N PHE A 9 -4.47 18.45 -0.73
CA PHE A 9 -5.54 19.30 -0.18
C PHE A 9 -5.13 20.76 -0.04
N PHE A 10 -3.93 21.06 0.47
CA PHE A 10 -3.49 22.45 0.66
C PHE A 10 -3.16 23.18 -0.64
N THR A 11 -3.09 22.45 -1.76
CA THR A 11 -2.68 22.99 -3.06
C THR A 11 -3.79 22.96 -4.11
N HIS A 12 -5.03 22.73 -3.69
CA HIS A 12 -6.18 22.69 -4.61
C HIS A 12 -6.53 24.09 -5.13
N ASN A 13 -6.97 24.18 -6.39
CA ASN A 13 -7.50 25.43 -6.96
C ASN A 13 -8.98 25.65 -6.58
N GLU A 14 -9.58 26.80 -6.93
CA GLU A 14 -11.00 27.12 -6.65
C GLU A 14 -11.99 26.08 -7.25
N ALA A 15 -11.55 25.34 -8.27
CA ALA A 15 -12.29 24.23 -8.87
C ALA A 15 -12.07 22.86 -8.16
N TYR A 16 -11.42 22.83 -6.99
CA TYR A 16 -11.07 21.60 -6.23
C TYR A 16 -10.17 20.61 -6.99
N LEU A 17 -9.43 21.11 -7.98
CA LEU A 17 -8.45 20.34 -8.74
C LEU A 17 -7.09 20.35 -8.04
N VAL A 18 -6.47 19.18 -7.93
CA VAL A 18 -5.14 19.00 -7.33
C VAL A 18 -4.07 19.04 -8.44
N PRO A 19 -2.90 19.68 -8.21
CA PRO A 19 -1.82 19.69 -9.19
C PRO A 19 -1.28 18.30 -9.57
N LEU A 20 -0.93 18.12 -10.84
CA LEU A 20 -0.44 16.84 -11.38
C LEU A 20 0.80 16.29 -10.66
N TRP A 21 1.66 17.18 -10.14
CA TRP A 21 2.89 16.78 -9.46
C TRP A 21 2.64 15.94 -8.20
N ILE A 22 1.47 16.08 -7.56
CA ILE A 22 1.06 15.25 -6.42
C ILE A 22 0.91 13.79 -6.85
N ILE A 23 0.30 13.56 -8.01
CA ILE A 23 0.12 12.21 -8.56
C ILE A 23 1.49 11.61 -8.90
N ILE A 24 2.37 12.39 -9.56
CA ILE A 24 3.74 11.96 -9.87
C ILE A 24 4.48 11.54 -8.60
N ALA A 25 4.41 12.35 -7.54
CA ALA A 25 5.05 12.03 -6.27
C ALA A 25 4.47 10.76 -5.64
N ILE A 26 3.14 10.57 -5.64
CA ILE A 26 2.51 9.36 -5.11
C ILE A 26 3.04 8.11 -5.81
N TYR A 27 3.03 8.09 -7.14
CA TYR A 27 3.53 6.97 -7.93
C TYR A 27 5.01 6.73 -7.69
N PHE A 28 5.82 7.78 -7.66
CA PHE A 28 7.25 7.67 -7.37
C PHE A 28 7.51 6.94 -6.04
N PHE A 29 6.85 7.36 -4.95
CA PHE A 29 7.04 6.71 -3.65
C PHE A 29 6.47 5.28 -3.59
N HIS A 30 5.42 4.97 -4.35
CA HIS A 30 4.90 3.60 -4.43
C HIS A 30 5.87 2.69 -5.16
N THR A 31 6.34 3.09 -6.34
CA THR A 31 7.29 2.30 -7.13
C THR A 31 8.61 2.10 -6.40
N VAL A 32 9.12 3.12 -5.69
CA VAL A 32 10.30 2.97 -4.83
C VAL A 32 10.07 1.93 -3.74
N GLY A 33 8.89 1.93 -3.10
CA GLY A 33 8.52 0.90 -2.12
C GLY A 33 8.44 -0.50 -2.73
N GLU A 34 7.84 -0.64 -3.90
CA GLU A 34 7.73 -1.91 -4.62
C GLU A 34 9.10 -2.48 -5.02
N LEU A 35 10.04 -1.61 -5.40
CA LEU A 35 11.41 -2.00 -5.73
C LEU A 35 12.17 -2.60 -4.54
N PHE A 36 11.86 -2.18 -3.30
CA PHE A 36 12.48 -2.78 -2.12
C PHE A 36 11.83 -4.13 -1.75
N ILE A 37 10.52 -4.28 -1.95
CA ILE A 37 9.79 -5.46 -1.48
C ILE A 37 9.85 -6.62 -2.48
N SER A 38 9.68 -6.35 -3.77
CA SER A 38 9.52 -7.39 -4.80
C SER A 38 10.73 -8.32 -4.97
N PRO A 39 12.00 -7.87 -5.02
CA PRO A 39 13.14 -8.77 -5.17
C PRO A 39 13.44 -9.55 -3.88
N ILE A 40 13.24 -8.93 -2.72
CA ILE A 40 13.53 -9.53 -1.42
C ILE A 40 12.47 -10.59 -1.09
N GLY A 41 11.19 -10.28 -1.27
CA GLY A 41 10.08 -11.17 -0.92
C GLY A 41 10.17 -12.52 -1.63
N LEU A 42 10.35 -12.50 -2.95
CA LEU A 42 10.44 -13.73 -3.75
C LEU A 42 11.71 -14.54 -3.44
N SER A 43 12.85 -13.86 -3.23
CA SER A 43 14.10 -14.53 -2.87
C SER A 43 14.03 -15.19 -1.50
N MET A 44 13.34 -14.57 -0.55
CA MET A 44 13.22 -15.08 0.82
C MET A 44 12.30 -16.29 0.90
N VAL A 45 11.18 -16.28 0.19
CA VAL A 45 10.25 -17.42 0.12
C VAL A 45 10.94 -18.67 -0.42
N THR A 46 11.84 -18.51 -1.41
CA THR A 46 12.57 -19.64 -1.98
C THR A 46 13.75 -20.09 -1.12
N LYS A 47 14.49 -19.17 -0.50
CA LYS A 47 15.63 -19.50 0.38
C LYS A 47 15.24 -20.15 1.71
N LEU A 48 14.10 -19.78 2.28
CA LEU A 48 13.61 -20.31 3.57
C LEU A 48 12.69 -21.53 3.40
N ALA A 49 12.27 -21.84 2.18
CA ALA A 49 11.41 -22.98 1.91
C ALA A 49 12.15 -24.31 2.11
N PRO A 50 11.54 -25.31 2.78
CA PRO A 50 12.01 -26.68 2.72
C PRO A 50 11.98 -27.17 1.26
N GLU A 51 12.99 -27.93 0.82
CA GLU A 51 13.13 -28.38 -0.58
C GLU A 51 11.86 -29.04 -1.14
N LYS A 52 11.16 -29.81 -0.30
CA LYS A 52 9.94 -30.55 -0.65
C LYS A 52 8.67 -29.67 -0.74
N LEU A 53 8.69 -28.45 -0.22
CA LEU A 53 7.54 -27.55 -0.09
C LEU A 53 7.73 -26.19 -0.79
N SER A 54 8.82 -26.03 -1.54
CA SER A 54 9.13 -24.80 -2.28
C SER A 54 8.00 -24.35 -3.22
N GLY A 55 7.39 -25.29 -3.95
CA GLY A 55 6.23 -25.02 -4.81
C GLY A 55 4.98 -24.56 -4.03
N THR A 56 4.71 -25.17 -2.87
CA THR A 56 3.57 -24.79 -2.02
C THR A 56 3.73 -23.40 -1.41
N LEU A 57 4.94 -23.05 -0.95
CA LEU A 57 5.22 -21.73 -0.38
C LEU A 57 5.20 -20.63 -1.45
N MET A 58 5.67 -20.93 -2.67
CA MET A 58 5.49 -20.03 -3.81
C MET A 58 4.01 -19.84 -4.15
N GLY A 59 3.20 -20.91 -4.10
CA GLY A 59 1.75 -20.83 -4.25
C GLY A 59 1.10 -19.94 -3.18
N ALA A 60 1.52 -20.07 -1.91
CA ALA A 60 1.04 -19.24 -0.81
C ALA A 60 1.42 -17.75 -0.98
N TRP A 61 2.61 -17.47 -1.52
CA TRP A 61 3.05 -16.11 -1.84
C TRP A 61 2.15 -15.46 -2.90
N PHE A 62 1.88 -16.15 -4.02
CA PHE A 62 0.95 -15.64 -5.04
C PHE A 62 -0.50 -15.56 -4.55
N LEU A 63 -0.94 -16.51 -3.71
CA LEU A 63 -2.26 -16.45 -3.09
C LEU A 63 -2.41 -15.21 -2.20
N SER A 64 -1.35 -14.83 -1.49
CA SER A 64 -1.33 -13.61 -0.67
C SER A 64 -1.52 -12.35 -1.53
N PHE A 65 -0.90 -12.28 -2.71
CA PHE A 65 -1.16 -11.21 -3.68
C PHE A 65 -2.60 -11.21 -4.20
N SER A 66 -3.15 -12.38 -4.53
CA SER A 66 -4.54 -12.51 -4.97
C SER A 66 -5.51 -12.01 -3.90
N GLY A 67 -5.33 -12.46 -2.65
CA GLY A 67 -6.11 -11.99 -1.50
C GLY A 67 -5.98 -10.48 -1.27
N SER A 68 -4.77 -9.93 -1.40
CA SER A 68 -4.53 -8.49 -1.29
C SER A 68 -5.25 -7.69 -2.36
N ASN A 69 -5.26 -8.16 -3.61
CA ASN A 69 -6.00 -7.52 -4.71
C ASN A 69 -7.52 -7.60 -4.50
N PHE A 70 -8.03 -8.74 -4.03
CA PHE A 70 -9.45 -8.89 -3.70
C PHE A 70 -9.88 -7.92 -2.58
N LEU A 71 -9.11 -7.85 -1.50
CA LEU A 71 -9.36 -6.91 -0.40
C LEU A 71 -9.22 -5.46 -0.88
N GLY A 72 -8.22 -5.15 -1.70
CA GLY A 72 -8.05 -3.84 -2.33
C GLY A 72 -9.26 -3.43 -3.17
N GLY A 73 -9.84 -4.35 -3.93
CA GLY A 73 -11.07 -4.13 -4.69
C GLY A 73 -12.29 -3.85 -3.80
N GLN A 74 -12.42 -4.54 -2.67
CA GLN A 74 -13.50 -4.27 -1.70
C GLN A 74 -13.32 -2.92 -1.01
N LEU A 75 -12.08 -2.55 -0.67
CA LEU A 75 -11.74 -1.26 -0.10
C LEU A 75 -11.96 -0.11 -1.11
N ALA A 76 -11.71 -0.32 -2.39
CA ALA A 76 -11.97 0.67 -3.45
C ALA A 76 -13.47 0.97 -3.60
N LYS A 77 -14.36 0.01 -3.31
CA LYS A 77 -15.82 0.25 -3.28
C LYS A 77 -16.23 1.21 -2.17
N LEU A 78 -15.52 1.20 -1.03
CA LEU A 78 -15.75 2.16 0.06
C LEU A 78 -15.36 3.60 -0.34
N THR A 79 -14.54 3.75 -1.39
CA THR A 79 -14.14 5.04 -1.95
C THR A 79 -15.08 5.51 -3.07
N HIS A 80 -16.03 4.67 -3.51
CA HIS A 80 -16.99 5.02 -4.58
C HIS A 80 -18.26 5.68 -4.02
N SER A 81 -18.60 6.84 -4.58
CA SER A 81 -19.78 7.63 -4.22
C SER A 81 -21.06 6.98 -4.75
N SER A 82 -21.83 6.31 -3.89
CA SER A 82 -23.15 5.76 -4.26
C SER A 82 -24.26 6.82 -4.38
N LYS A 83 -23.97 8.11 -4.23
CA LYS A 83 -24.92 9.21 -4.46
C LYS A 83 -24.25 10.33 -5.25
N VAL A 84 -24.49 10.37 -6.56
CA VAL A 84 -24.23 11.54 -7.40
C VAL A 84 -25.31 12.57 -7.06
N VAL A 85 -25.07 13.36 -6.02
CA VAL A 85 -25.81 14.62 -5.80
C VAL A 85 -24.84 15.74 -6.14
N SER A 86 -25.25 16.54 -7.10
CA SER A 86 -24.47 17.38 -7.99
C SER A 86 -23.95 18.69 -7.37
N ASP A 87 -23.57 18.73 -6.10
CA ASP A 87 -23.23 20.02 -5.47
C ASP A 87 -22.12 20.03 -4.40
N VAL A 88 -21.21 19.05 -4.39
CA VAL A 88 -20.15 19.08 -3.38
C VAL A 88 -18.83 18.46 -3.88
N ALA A 89 -18.15 19.17 -4.78
CA ALA A 89 -16.77 18.86 -5.16
C ALA A 89 -15.83 18.83 -3.93
N LEU A 90 -16.10 19.69 -2.93
CA LEU A 90 -15.38 19.71 -1.65
C LEU A 90 -15.61 18.44 -0.80
N GLU A 91 -16.85 17.94 -0.72
CA GLU A 91 -17.15 16.72 0.06
C GLU A 91 -16.50 15.49 -0.57
N SER A 92 -16.51 15.43 -1.90
CA SER A 92 -15.82 14.37 -2.65
C SER A 92 -14.32 14.40 -2.38
N LEU A 93 -13.68 15.58 -2.50
CA LEU A 93 -12.25 15.74 -2.23
C LEU A 93 -11.89 15.35 -0.79
N THR A 94 -12.66 15.83 0.19
CA THR A 94 -12.44 15.54 1.62
C THR A 94 -12.51 14.04 1.90
N ARG A 95 -13.53 13.36 1.36
CA ARG A 95 -13.68 11.90 1.52
C ARG A 95 -12.53 11.11 0.89
N TYR A 96 -12.04 11.51 -0.29
CA TYR A 96 -10.84 10.91 -0.89
C TYR A 96 -9.63 11.04 0.03
N ILE A 97 -9.40 12.23 0.59
CA ILE A 97 -8.27 12.49 1.48
C ILE A 97 -8.38 11.69 2.77
N ASP A 98 -9.57 11.58 3.36
CA ASP A 98 -9.77 10.83 4.61
C ASP A 98 -9.48 9.34 4.43
N VAL A 99 -9.97 8.75 3.34
CA VAL A 99 -9.74 7.34 3.01
C VAL A 99 -8.26 7.09 2.74
N TYR A 100 -7.61 7.92 1.89
CA TYR A 100 -6.18 7.77 1.62
C TYR A 100 -5.29 8.05 2.82
N THR A 101 -5.68 8.98 3.70
CA THR A 101 -4.98 9.23 4.97
C THR A 101 -5.06 8.01 5.87
N SER A 102 -6.23 7.37 5.97
CA SER A 102 -6.41 6.14 6.73
C SER A 102 -5.52 5.01 6.21
N PHE A 103 -5.46 4.80 4.88
CA PHE A 103 -4.52 3.83 4.29
C PHE A 103 -3.06 4.19 4.54
N GLY A 104 -2.71 5.48 4.47
CA GLY A 104 -1.38 5.96 4.78
C GLY A 104 -0.97 5.65 6.23
N LEU A 105 -1.86 5.86 7.19
CA LEU A 105 -1.62 5.56 8.61
C LEU A 105 -1.47 4.05 8.85
N ILE A 106 -2.33 3.23 8.24
CA ILE A 106 -2.22 1.76 8.34
C ILE A 106 -0.89 1.28 7.74
N ALA A 107 -0.48 1.82 6.60
CA ALA A 107 0.79 1.48 5.96
C ALA A 107 1.99 1.85 6.85
N VAL A 108 1.97 3.03 7.49
CA VAL A 108 3.01 3.45 8.45
C VAL A 108 3.02 2.54 9.68
N ALA A 109 1.85 2.22 10.24
CA ALA A 109 1.73 1.33 11.39
C ALA A 109 2.29 -0.07 11.09
N THR A 110 1.96 -0.64 9.93
CA THR A 110 2.51 -1.92 9.48
C THR A 110 4.02 -1.85 9.27
N GLY A 111 4.52 -0.77 8.67
CA GLY A 111 5.96 -0.55 8.49
C GLY A 111 6.71 -0.49 9.82
N LEU A 112 6.19 0.25 10.80
CA LEU A 112 6.76 0.32 12.15
C LEU A 112 6.71 -1.04 12.85
N LEU A 113 5.61 -1.76 12.73
CA LEU A 113 5.47 -3.11 13.28
C LEU A 113 6.53 -4.06 12.70
N VAL A 114 6.76 -4.02 11.39
CA VAL A 114 7.81 -4.82 10.75
C VAL A 114 9.20 -4.41 11.24
N LEU A 115 9.47 -3.11 11.43
CA LEU A 115 10.75 -2.65 11.98
C LEU A 115 10.98 -3.16 13.41
N ILE A 116 9.94 -3.16 14.25
CA ILE A 116 10.00 -3.70 15.61
C ILE A 116 10.25 -5.22 15.61
N LEU A 117 9.63 -5.95 14.68
CA LEU A 117 9.79 -7.40 14.54
C LEU A 117 11.08 -7.79 13.79
N SER A 118 11.70 -6.86 13.06
CA SER A 118 12.91 -7.12 12.26
C SER A 118 14.06 -7.81 13.01
N PRO A 119 14.43 -7.44 14.26
CA PRO A 119 15.50 -8.15 14.98
C PRO A 119 15.13 -9.61 15.28
N GLN A 120 13.86 -9.91 15.55
CA GLN A 120 13.39 -11.26 15.81
C GLN A 120 13.35 -12.09 14.53
N LEU A 121 12.83 -11.52 13.44
CA LEU A 121 12.81 -12.17 12.13
C LEU A 121 14.23 -12.53 11.66
N ASN A 122 15.17 -11.59 11.77
CA ASN A 122 16.56 -11.83 11.39
C ASN A 122 17.23 -12.92 12.25
N LYS A 123 16.87 -13.04 13.53
CA LYS A 123 17.36 -14.10 14.41
C LYS A 123 16.83 -15.48 13.99
N LEU A 124 15.59 -15.55 13.51
CA LEU A 124 14.94 -16.79 13.07
C LEU A 124 15.41 -17.28 11.69
N MET A 125 16.07 -16.43 10.91
CA MET A 125 16.57 -16.76 9.57
C MET A 125 17.85 -17.63 9.57
N HIS A 126 18.32 -18.11 10.72
CA HIS A 126 19.45 -19.06 10.87
C HIS A 126 20.69 -18.73 10.02
N GLY A 127 21.00 -17.45 9.81
CA GLY A 127 22.21 -17.00 9.10
C GLY A 127 22.08 -16.86 7.58
N ILE A 128 20.89 -17.05 7.00
CA ILE A 128 20.64 -16.81 5.59
C ILE A 128 20.60 -15.30 5.34
N LYS A 129 21.58 -14.78 4.58
CA LYS A 129 21.65 -13.39 4.12
C LYS A 129 21.39 -13.28 2.61
#